data_AF-A0A2E7WZ25-F1
#
_entry.id   AF-A0A2E7WZ25-F1
#
_cell.length_a   1.000
_cell.length_b   1.000
_cell.length_c   1.000
_cell.angle_alpha   90.00
_cell.angle_beta   90.00
_cell.angle_gamma   90.00
#
_symmetry.space_group_name_H-M   'P 1'
#
loop_
_entity.id
_entity.type
_entity.pdbx_description
1 polymer ?
#
loop_
_entity_poly.entity_id
_entity_poly.type
_entity_poly.pdbx_seq_one_letter_code
_entity_poly.pdbx_strand_id
1 'polypeptide(L)'
;MDSPASRLRRVLLGILVSMVFLTSISMGDGSLVILDEDISNADNRALAFPALAAISGLLLLAIRNAGGREYGNFFLDRWVSREQEEEMMSRLILEQEEAGVEKMGGAWAELEKVHLERRLEEE
;
A
#
# COMPACT_ATOMS: atom_id res chain seq x y z
N MET A 1 -16.36 8.12 5.84
CA MET A 1 -15.84 6.73 6.07
C MET A 1 -14.40 6.75 6.62
N ASP A 2 -13.97 5.73 7.36
CA ASP A 2 -12.58 5.59 7.85
C ASP A 2 -11.57 5.41 6.69
N SER A 3 -10.40 6.07 6.76
CA SER A 3 -9.39 6.00 5.69
C SER A 3 -8.85 4.58 5.45
N PRO A 4 -8.42 4.22 4.22
CA PRO A 4 -7.86 2.90 3.93
C PRO A 4 -6.70 2.50 4.86
N ALA A 5 -5.82 3.45 5.20
CA ALA A 5 -4.73 3.24 6.14
C ALA A 5 -5.21 2.85 7.56
N SER A 6 -6.32 3.42 8.02
CA SER A 6 -6.89 3.10 9.34
C SER A 6 -7.46 1.67 9.40
N ARG A 7 -8.09 1.22 8.30
CA ARG A 7 -8.57 -0.16 8.15
C ARG A 7 -7.40 -1.14 8.14
N LEU A 8 -6.36 -0.83 7.37
CA LEU A 8 -5.14 -1.64 7.32
C LEU A 8 -4.47 -1.76 8.69
N ARG A 9 -4.42 -0.66 9.46
CA ARG A 9 -3.89 -0.66 10.83
C ARG A 9 -4.66 -1.63 11.74
N ARG A 10 -5.99 -1.68 11.65
CA ARG A 10 -6.81 -2.61 12.44
C ARG A 10 -6.50 -4.07 12.09
N VAL A 11 -6.36 -4.37 10.80
CA VAL A 11 -6.00 -5.73 10.32
C VAL A 11 -4.60 -6.13 10.79
N LEU A 12 -3.62 -5.24 10.62
CA LEU A 12 -2.24 -5.47 11.06
C LEU A 12 -2.14 -5.72 12.57
N LEU A 13 -2.92 -5.01 13.38
CA LEU A 13 -2.99 -5.27 14.83
C LEU A 13 -3.47 -6.69 15.13
N GLY A 14 -4.52 -7.15 14.45
CA GLY A 14 -5.01 -8.53 14.64
C GLY A 14 -3.99 -9.60 14.23
N ILE A 15 -3.28 -9.37 13.12
CA ILE A 15 -2.20 -10.26 12.66
C ILE A 15 -1.04 -10.26 13.65
N LEU A 16 -0.61 -9.09 14.13
CA LEU A 16 0.48 -8.97 15.08
C LEU A 16 0.18 -9.69 16.38
N VAL A 17 -1.02 -9.50 16.94
CA VAL A 17 -1.44 -10.20 18.17
C VAL A 17 -1.42 -11.72 17.97
N SER A 18 -1.96 -12.21 16.85
CA SER A 18 -1.94 -13.63 16.52
C SER A 18 -0.51 -14.18 16.39
N MET A 19 0.38 -13.45 15.72
CA MET A 19 1.77 -13.88 15.51
C MET A 19 2.59 -13.87 16.79
N VAL A 20 2.41 -12.87 17.65
CA VAL A 20 3.04 -12.82 18.97
C VAL A 20 2.58 -14.00 19.81
N PHE A 21 1.28 -14.33 19.77
CA PHE A 21 0.74 -15.47 20.49
C PHE A 21 1.30 -16.80 20.00
N LEU A 22 1.36 -17.01 18.68
CA LEU A 22 1.97 -18.20 18.08
C LEU A 22 3.46 -18.32 18.42
N THR A 23 4.19 -17.20 18.40
CA THR A 23 5.61 -17.16 18.79
C THR A 23 5.78 -17.58 20.26
N SER A 24 4.91 -17.09 21.15
CA SER A 24 4.93 -17.46 22.56
C SER A 24 4.66 -18.94 22.80
N ILE A 25 3.71 -19.53 22.07
CA ILE A 25 3.42 -20.98 22.16
C ILE A 25 4.61 -21.79 21.63
N SER A 26 5.16 -21.41 20.48
CA SER A 26 6.28 -22.12 19.86
C SER A 26 7.55 -22.09 20.72
N MET A 27 7.77 -20.99 21.46
CA MET A 27 8.83 -20.90 22.46
C MET A 27 8.58 -21.80 23.67
N GLY A 28 7.33 -21.88 24.14
CA GLY A 28 6.94 -22.75 25.27
C GLY A 28 7.02 -24.25 24.96
N ASP A 29 6.80 -24.62 23.70
CA ASP A 29 6.92 -26.01 23.21
C ASP A 29 8.38 -26.43 22.94
N GLY A 30 9.36 -25.52 23.12
CA GLY A 30 10.78 -25.77 22.88
C GLY A 30 11.18 -25.87 21.41
N SER A 31 10.24 -25.69 20.48
CA SER A 31 10.48 -25.64 19.03
C SER A 31 11.26 -24.39 18.60
N LEU A 32 11.32 -23.37 19.45
CA LEU A 32 11.84 -22.05 19.11
C LEU A 32 12.83 -21.60 20.21
N VAL A 33 14.10 -21.94 20.00
CA VAL A 33 15.20 -21.58 20.90
C VAL A 33 15.91 -20.35 20.34
N ILE A 34 15.53 -19.15 20.77
CA ILE A 34 16.14 -17.88 20.32
C ILE A 34 17.43 -17.55 21.11
N LEU A 35 17.61 -18.14 22.30
CA LEU A 35 18.66 -17.77 23.26
C LEU A 35 19.85 -18.74 23.30
N ASP A 36 19.89 -19.74 22.42
CA ASP A 36 21.01 -20.67 22.34
C ASP A 36 22.01 -20.18 21.28
N GLU A 37 23.30 -20.32 21.58
CA GLU A 37 24.42 -19.73 20.82
C GLU A 37 24.59 -20.39 19.43
N ASP A 38 23.90 -21.52 19.21
CA ASP A 38 24.00 -22.34 18.01
C ASP A 38 22.82 -22.13 17.04
N ILE A 39 22.79 -20.94 16.42
CA ILE A 39 21.80 -20.53 15.40
C ILE A 39 21.88 -21.43 14.14
N SER A 40 22.89 -22.30 14.04
CA SER A 40 23.15 -23.16 12.89
C SER A 40 22.16 -24.32 12.73
N ASN A 41 21.46 -24.74 13.79
CA ASN A 41 20.57 -25.91 13.79
C ASN A 41 19.11 -25.59 14.11
N ALA A 42 18.75 -24.30 14.21
CA ALA A 42 17.36 -23.90 14.37
C ALA A 42 16.58 -24.17 13.09
N ASP A 43 15.50 -24.95 13.19
CA ASP A 43 14.58 -25.18 12.07
C ASP A 43 14.11 -23.83 11.54
N ASN A 44 14.54 -23.48 10.32
CA ASN A 44 14.38 -22.15 9.72
C ASN A 44 12.91 -21.70 9.66
N ARG A 45 11.98 -22.67 9.77
CA ARG A 45 10.53 -22.45 9.83
C ARG A 45 10.06 -21.85 11.16
N ALA A 46 10.70 -22.18 12.28
CA ALA A 46 10.33 -21.65 13.59
C ALA A 46 10.58 -20.13 13.66
N LEU A 47 11.64 -19.64 13.03
CA LEU A 47 11.96 -18.20 12.96
C LEU A 47 11.00 -17.38 12.10
N ALA A 48 10.15 -18.02 11.29
CA ALA A 48 9.20 -17.31 10.43
C ALA A 48 8.18 -16.52 11.25
N PHE A 49 7.67 -17.07 12.35
CA PHE A 49 6.67 -16.42 13.21
C PHE A 49 7.19 -15.11 13.85
N PRO A 50 8.34 -15.10 14.57
CA PRO A 50 8.88 -13.86 15.12
C PRO A 50 9.30 -12.87 14.03
N ALA A 51 9.82 -13.33 12.89
CA ALA A 51 10.15 -12.43 11.78
C ALA A 51 8.91 -11.73 11.20
N LEU A 52 7.81 -12.46 10.99
CA LEU A 52 6.53 -11.88 10.56
C LEU A 52 5.93 -10.93 11.61
N ALA A 53 6.06 -11.24 12.89
CA ALA A 53 5.68 -10.35 13.98
C ALA A 53 6.49 -9.04 13.94
N ALA A 54 7.81 -9.13 13.73
CA ALA A 54 8.67 -7.96 13.63
C ALA A 54 8.33 -7.08 12.41
N ILE A 55 8.13 -7.68 11.24
CA ILE A 55 7.74 -6.96 10.01
C ILE A 55 6.39 -6.25 10.20
N SER A 56 5.38 -6.95 10.73
CA SER A 56 4.06 -6.36 10.97
C SER A 56 4.11 -5.23 11.99
N GLY A 57 4.92 -5.36 13.05
CA GLY A 57 5.15 -4.30 14.03
C GLY A 57 5.84 -3.07 13.44
N LEU A 58 6.86 -3.28 12.61
CA LEU A 58 7.59 -2.21 11.93
C LEU A 58 6.66 -1.45 10.98
N LEU A 59 5.81 -2.17 10.25
CA LEU A 59 4.83 -1.57 9.34
C LEU A 59 3.75 -0.76 10.10
N LEU A 60 3.29 -1.25 11.26
CA LEU A 60 2.40 -0.50 12.15
C LEU A 60 3.06 0.78 12.69
N LEU A 61 4.31 0.72 13.10
CA LEU A 61 5.07 1.89 13.54
C LEU A 61 5.25 2.90 12.41
N ALA A 62 5.54 2.42 11.20
CA ALA A 62 5.67 3.25 10.02
C ALA A 62 4.36 4.01 9.71
N ILE A 63 3.22 3.31 9.71
CA ILE A 63 1.90 3.93 9.53
C ILE A 63 1.59 4.92 10.67
N ARG A 64 1.92 4.58 11.92
CA ARG A 64 1.68 5.46 13.08
C ARG A 64 2.52 6.75 12.99
N ASN A 65 3.79 6.65 12.61
CA ASN A 65 4.67 7.80 12.42
C ASN A 65 4.27 8.66 11.22
N ALA A 66 3.58 8.08 10.23
CA ALA A 66 3.06 8.82 9.10
C ALA A 66 1.80 9.63 9.45
N GLY A 67 1.09 9.39 10.56
CA GLY A 67 -0.19 10.04 10.86
C GLY A 67 -0.18 11.58 10.96
N GLY A 68 1.00 12.22 11.05
CA GLY A 68 1.15 13.68 11.09
C GLY A 68 1.78 14.30 9.84
N ARG A 69 2.02 13.53 8.77
CA ARG A 69 2.63 14.02 7.53
C ARG A 69 1.58 14.21 6.44
N GLU A 70 1.74 15.23 5.60
CA GLU A 70 0.90 15.42 4.41
C GLU A 70 0.98 14.20 3.47
N TYR A 71 -0.12 13.96 2.75
CA TYR A 71 -0.21 12.89 1.73
C TYR A 71 0.75 13.19 0.57
N GLY A 72 1.49 12.18 0.12
CA GLY A 72 2.48 12.27 -0.96
C GLY A 72 3.95 12.29 -0.48
N ASN A 73 4.20 12.58 0.80
CA ASN A 73 5.55 12.64 1.37
C ASN A 73 6.04 11.32 1.99
N PHE A 74 5.21 10.28 2.02
CA PHE A 74 5.54 9.01 2.65
C PHE A 74 5.55 7.86 1.65
N PHE A 75 6.54 6.96 1.75
CA PHE A 75 6.76 5.90 0.75
C PHE A 75 5.59 4.91 0.62
N LEU A 76 4.79 4.72 1.69
CA LEU A 76 3.59 3.87 1.64
C LEU A 76 2.38 4.58 1.02
N ASP A 77 2.43 5.90 0.79
CA ASP A 77 1.29 6.64 0.21
C ASP A 77 0.95 6.16 -1.20
N ARG A 78 1.97 5.70 -1.93
CA ARG A 78 1.79 5.14 -3.27
C ARG A 78 1.01 3.83 -3.26
N TRP A 79 0.98 3.12 -2.14
CA TRP A 79 0.34 1.81 -2.00
C TRP A 79 -0.97 1.90 -1.23
N VAL A 80 -1.00 2.72 -0.18
CA VAL A 80 -2.12 2.81 0.75
C VAL A 80 -2.40 4.28 1.00
N SER A 81 -3.54 4.74 0.51
CA SER A 81 -3.95 6.11 0.79
C SER A 81 -4.26 6.32 2.27
N ARG A 82 -3.73 7.42 2.79
CA ARG A 82 -4.01 7.92 4.14
C ARG A 82 -5.16 8.93 4.16
N GLU A 83 -5.59 9.39 2.99
CA GLU A 83 -6.70 10.34 2.85
C GLU A 83 -8.02 9.70 3.28
N GLN A 84 -8.99 10.56 3.61
CA GLN A 84 -10.35 10.08 3.82
C GLN A 84 -10.86 9.47 2.52
N GLU A 85 -11.60 8.37 2.64
CA GLU A 85 -12.03 7.59 1.49
C GLU A 85 -12.83 8.42 0.49
N GLU A 86 -13.67 9.36 0.96
CA GLU A 86 -14.48 10.25 0.14
C GLU A 86 -13.63 11.26 -0.65
N GLU A 87 -12.63 11.87 -0.01
CA GLU A 87 -11.67 12.78 -0.66
C GLU A 87 -10.82 12.03 -1.70
N MET A 88 -10.34 10.84 -1.35
CA MET A 88 -9.59 9.99 -2.28
C MET A 88 -10.46 9.57 -3.47
N MET A 89 -11.71 9.17 -3.23
CA MET A 89 -12.61 8.72 -4.29
C MET A 89 -12.92 9.85 -5.26
N SER A 90 -13.22 11.04 -4.75
CA SER A 90 -13.51 12.20 -5.59
C SER A 90 -12.31 12.59 -6.46
N ARG A 91 -11.08 12.57 -5.91
CA ARG A 91 -9.87 12.78 -6.72
C ARG A 91 -9.69 11.70 -7.79
N LEU A 92 -9.81 10.43 -7.43
CA LEU A 92 -9.64 9.32 -8.37
C LEU A 92 -10.67 9.34 -9.50
N ILE A 93 -11.92 9.73 -9.21
CA ILE A 93 -12.95 9.90 -10.24
C ILE A 93 -12.56 11.02 -11.20
N LEU A 94 -12.05 12.13 -10.68
CA LEU A 94 -11.60 13.26 -11.51
C LEU A 94 -10.38 12.89 -12.36
N GLU A 95 -9.39 12.20 -11.78
CA GLU A 95 -8.23 11.66 -12.51
C GLU A 95 -8.66 10.64 -13.58
N GLN A 96 -9.65 9.79 -13.28
CA GLN A 96 -10.20 8.83 -14.23
C GLN A 96 -10.98 9.52 -15.36
N GLU A 97 -11.72 10.59 -15.07
CA GLU A 97 -12.42 11.38 -16.07
C GLU A 97 -11.43 12.13 -16.99
N GLU A 98 -10.34 12.64 -16.43
CA GLU A 98 -9.28 13.31 -17.17
C GLU A 98 -8.45 12.33 -18.02
N ALA A 99 -8.19 11.13 -17.50
CA ALA A 99 -7.55 10.04 -18.24
C ALA A 99 -8.51 9.29 -19.19
N GLY A 100 -9.80 9.64 -19.18
CA GLY A 100 -10.84 8.98 -19.96
C GLY A 100 -10.63 9.11 -21.46
N VAL A 101 -10.56 7.97 -22.16
CA VAL A 101 -10.40 7.86 -23.62
C VAL A 101 -11.51 8.60 -24.40
N GLU A 102 -12.66 8.83 -23.77
CA GLU A 102 -13.78 9.57 -24.35
C GLU A 102 -13.40 11.03 -24.72
N LYS A 103 -12.53 11.69 -23.94
CA LYS A 103 -11.94 13.00 -24.27
C LYS A 103 -10.74 12.89 -25.22
N MET A 104 -10.04 11.75 -25.27
CA MET A 104 -8.96 11.52 -26.24
C MET A 104 -9.49 11.45 -27.67
N GLY A 105 -10.67 10.85 -27.90
CA GLY A 105 -11.30 10.79 -29.22
C GLY A 105 -11.70 12.17 -29.75
N GLY A 106 -12.26 13.03 -28.88
CA GLY A 106 -12.64 14.41 -29.24
C GLY A 106 -11.42 15.30 -29.52
N ALA A 107 -10.41 15.26 -28.66
CA ALA A 107 -9.17 16.02 -28.85
C ALA A 107 -8.39 15.56 -30.10
N TRP A 108 -8.38 14.26 -30.38
CA TRP A 108 -7.79 13.73 -31.62
C TRP A 108 -8.60 14.12 -32.86
N ALA A 109 -9.93 14.09 -32.80
CA ALA A 109 -10.79 14.51 -33.91
C ALA A 109 -10.64 16.01 -34.23
N GLU A 110 -10.44 16.85 -33.22
CA GLU A 110 -10.19 18.27 -33.40
C GLU A 110 -8.79 18.54 -34.00
N LEU A 111 -7.77 17.80 -33.55
CA LEU A 111 -6.42 17.85 -34.14
C LEU A 111 -6.40 17.35 -35.60
N GLU A 112 -7.12 16.27 -35.90
CA GLU A 112 -7.22 15.72 -37.24
C GLU A 112 -7.95 16.69 -38.19
N LYS A 113 -9.00 17.37 -37.71
CA LYS A 113 -9.69 18.41 -38.47
C LYS A 113 -8.76 19.56 -38.86
N VAL A 114 -7.96 20.06 -37.91
CA VAL A 114 -6.97 21.13 -38.17
C VAL A 114 -5.89 20.66 -39.15
N HIS A 115 -5.46 19.40 -39.06
CA HIS A 115 -4.51 18.81 -40.00
C HIS A 115 -5.07 18.76 -41.43
N LEU A 116 -6.34 18.37 -41.57
CA LEU A 116 -7.04 18.30 -42.86
C LEU A 116 -7.30 19.69 -43.45
N GLU A 117 -7.67 20.67 -42.63
CA GLU A 117 -7.87 22.06 -43.08
C GLU A 117 -6.57 22.67 -43.60
N ARG A 118 -5.42 22.47 -42.93
CA ARG A 118 -4.12 22.94 -43.42
C ARG A 118 -3.73 22.30 -44.75
N ARG A 119 -3.98 20.99 -44.93
CA ARG A 119 -3.71 20.28 -46.20
C ARG A 119 -4.56 20.79 -47.36
N LEU A 120 -5.76 21.28 -47.08
CA LEU A 120 -6.70 21.81 -48.08
C LEU A 120 -6.39 23.26 -48.47
N GLU A 121 -5.73 24.04 -47.61
CA GLU A 121 -5.23 25.38 -47.94
C GLU A 121 -3.92 25.37 -48.74
N GLU A 122 -3.24 24.22 -48.82
CA GLU A 122 -1.98 24.03 -49.55
C GLU A 122 -2.17 23.52 -51.00
N GLU A 123 -3.40 23.18 -51.42
CA GLU A 123 -3.78 22.84 -52.82
C GLU A 123 -4.46 24.03 -53.53
#